data_AF-A0A2N2LD87-F1
#
_entry.id   AF-A0A2N2LD87-F1
#
_cell.length_a   1.000
_cell.length_b   1.000
_cell.length_c   1.000
_cell.angle_alpha   90.00
_cell.angle_beta   90.00
_cell.angle_gamma   90.00
#
_symmetry.space_group_name_H-M   'P 1'
#
loop_
_entity.id
_entity.type
_entity.pdbx_description
1 polymer ?
#
loop_
_entity_poly.entity_id
_entity_poly.type
_entity_poly.pdbx_seq_one_letter_code
_entity_poly.pdbx_strand_id
1 'polypeptide(L)'
;MIPKLNELINAYPDSEGAKALRVLTRQPNTDIHCINLTHFIDPPDYSSLNELLSCELSPEINPFEAISQIPMTDHQAIREIYSRLNHLLRQKAEILGFDPNATTDALDTEITALKRYVSQCLRPGGKIRNCNDEERRASQRISVAIKRLLQKAEADHPEAVAIVRNNLKMGLYFRYEELN
;
A
#
# COMPACT_ATOMS: atom_id res chain seq x y z
N MET A 1 5.93 -27.31 -12.78
CA MET A 1 6.15 -27.05 -11.34
C MET A 1 7.46 -27.67 -10.88
N ILE A 2 8.45 -26.83 -10.57
CA ILE A 2 9.82 -27.24 -10.25
C ILE A 2 9.86 -27.91 -8.85
N PRO A 3 10.37 -29.15 -8.69
CA PRO A 3 10.33 -29.90 -7.42
C PRO A 3 10.90 -29.12 -6.23
N LYS A 4 12.02 -28.43 -6.43
CA LYS A 4 12.71 -27.62 -5.40
C LYS A 4 11.86 -26.44 -4.91
N LEU A 5 10.98 -25.90 -5.74
CA LEU A 5 10.07 -24.82 -5.35
C LEU A 5 8.93 -25.33 -4.49
N ASN A 6 8.43 -26.54 -4.76
CA ASN A 6 7.45 -27.20 -3.91
C ASN A 6 8.00 -27.52 -2.53
N GLU A 7 9.25 -27.98 -2.47
CA GLU A 7 9.95 -28.21 -1.20
C GLU A 7 10.02 -26.92 -0.36
N LEU A 8 10.42 -25.80 -0.96
CA LEU A 8 10.44 -24.49 -0.28
C LEU A 8 9.04 -24.06 0.19
N ILE A 9 8.01 -24.16 -0.66
CA ILE A 9 6.64 -23.76 -0.30
C ILE A 9 6.09 -24.63 0.84
N ASN A 10 6.43 -25.92 0.87
CA ASN A 10 5.98 -26.86 1.90
C ASN A 10 6.79 -26.74 3.20
N ALA A 11 8.03 -26.24 3.15
CA ALA A 11 8.84 -25.96 4.33
C ALA A 11 8.31 -24.78 5.17
N TYR A 12 7.55 -23.86 4.56
CA TYR A 12 7.01 -22.67 5.23
C TYR A 12 5.50 -22.48 4.99
N PRO A 13 4.64 -23.45 5.35
CA PRO A 13 3.24 -23.48 4.92
C PRO A 13 2.40 -22.31 5.44
N ASP A 14 2.75 -21.77 6.62
CA ASP A 14 2.03 -20.66 7.26
C ASP A 14 2.54 -19.28 6.84
N SER A 15 3.65 -19.22 6.09
CA SER A 15 4.19 -17.94 5.59
C SER A 15 3.28 -17.37 4.52
N GLU A 16 2.86 -16.12 4.68
CA GLU A 16 2.13 -15.36 3.66
C GLU A 16 2.85 -15.39 2.30
N GLY A 17 4.19 -15.31 2.32
CA GLY A 17 4.99 -15.39 1.10
C GLY A 17 4.88 -16.75 0.41
N ALA A 18 4.74 -17.84 1.17
CA ALA A 18 4.67 -19.20 0.62
C ALA A 18 3.28 -19.46 0.05
N LYS A 19 2.23 -18.95 0.72
CA LYS A 19 0.87 -18.93 0.19
C LYS A 19 0.80 -18.15 -1.12
N ALA A 20 1.42 -16.97 -1.17
CA ALA A 20 1.50 -16.15 -2.39
C ALA A 20 2.19 -16.90 -3.53
N LEU A 21 3.38 -17.47 -3.28
CA LEU A 21 4.11 -18.25 -4.27
C LEU A 21 3.31 -19.46 -4.75
N ARG A 22 2.62 -20.17 -3.86
CA ARG A 22 1.77 -21.32 -4.22
C ARG A 22 0.69 -20.96 -5.24
N VAL A 23 0.04 -19.81 -5.06
CA VAL A 23 -0.98 -19.31 -6.02
C VAL A 23 -0.32 -19.00 -7.35
N LEU A 24 0.77 -18.23 -7.35
CA LEU A 24 1.48 -17.82 -8.57
C LEU A 24 2.04 -19.01 -9.35
N THR A 25 2.54 -20.04 -8.68
CA THR A 25 3.10 -21.23 -9.33
C THR A 25 2.04 -22.21 -9.85
N ARG A 26 0.79 -22.09 -9.38
CA ARG A 26 -0.34 -22.87 -9.92
C ARG A 26 -0.84 -22.31 -11.24
N GLN A 27 -0.59 -21.03 -11.51
CA GLN A 27 -0.97 -20.33 -12.73
C GLN A 27 0.25 -19.61 -13.32
N PRO A 28 1.25 -20.37 -13.81
CA PRO A 28 2.44 -19.77 -14.39
C PRO A 28 2.08 -18.90 -15.60
N ASN A 29 2.92 -17.89 -15.86
CA ASN A 29 2.78 -16.92 -16.95
C ASN A 29 1.47 -16.10 -16.93
N THR A 30 0.72 -16.13 -15.83
CA THR A 30 -0.53 -15.37 -15.65
C THR A 30 -0.29 -14.17 -14.73
N ASP A 31 -0.75 -13.00 -15.15
CA ASP A 31 -0.72 -11.79 -14.31
C ASP A 31 -1.87 -11.85 -13.29
N ILE A 32 -1.53 -11.84 -12.01
CA ILE A 32 -2.51 -11.82 -10.91
C ILE A 32 -2.42 -10.46 -10.20
N HIS A 33 -3.54 -9.73 -10.16
CA HIS A 33 -3.59 -8.43 -9.49
C HIS A 33 -3.37 -8.58 -7.97
N CYS A 34 -2.67 -7.61 -7.36
CA CYS A 34 -2.26 -7.68 -5.96
C CYS A 34 -3.44 -7.78 -4.97
N ILE A 35 -4.57 -7.14 -5.26
CA ILE A 35 -5.80 -7.25 -4.45
C ILE A 35 -6.32 -8.69 -4.46
N ASN A 36 -6.41 -9.30 -5.64
CA ASN A 36 -6.84 -10.69 -5.79
C ASN A 36 -5.89 -11.63 -5.04
N LEU A 37 -4.59 -11.38 -5.14
CA LEU A 37 -3.58 -12.18 -4.46
C LEU A 37 -3.68 -12.06 -2.93
N THR A 38 -4.04 -10.89 -2.38
CA THR A 38 -4.31 -10.76 -0.93
C THR A 38 -5.48 -11.61 -0.47
N HIS A 39 -6.56 -11.71 -1.24
CA HIS A 39 -7.71 -12.56 -0.89
C HIS A 39 -7.35 -14.06 -0.81
N PHE A 40 -6.37 -14.53 -1.56
CA PHE A 40 -5.90 -15.92 -1.47
C PHE A 40 -4.97 -16.18 -0.28
N ILE A 41 -4.26 -15.16 0.21
CA ILE A 41 -3.30 -15.28 1.31
C ILE A 41 -4.00 -15.15 2.66
N ASP A 42 -4.91 -14.18 2.75
CA ASP A 42 -5.69 -13.82 3.92
C ASP A 42 -7.12 -13.52 3.46
N PRO A 43 -7.96 -14.56 3.28
CA PRO A 43 -9.33 -14.37 2.84
C PRO A 43 -10.06 -13.53 3.89
N PRO A 44 -10.64 -12.39 3.52
CA PRO A 44 -11.32 -11.56 4.48
C PRO A 44 -12.55 -12.31 5.01
N ASP A 45 -12.86 -12.06 6.28
CA ASP A 45 -14.03 -12.64 6.93
C ASP A 45 -15.30 -12.00 6.36
N TYR A 46 -15.88 -12.67 5.36
CA TYR A 46 -17.10 -12.25 4.69
C TYR A 46 -18.38 -12.56 5.49
N SER A 47 -18.28 -13.04 6.73
CA SER A 47 -19.45 -13.31 7.57
C SER A 47 -20.37 -12.09 7.69
N SER A 48 -19.81 -10.88 7.70
CA SER A 48 -20.54 -9.59 7.72
C SER A 48 -20.96 -9.08 6.33
N LEU A 49 -20.42 -9.63 5.23
CA LEU A 49 -20.68 -9.19 3.86
C LEU A 49 -21.78 -10.01 3.17
N ASN A 50 -22.09 -11.20 3.68
CA ASN A 50 -23.22 -12.01 3.19
C ASN A 50 -24.59 -11.30 3.32
N GLU A 51 -24.74 -10.39 4.30
CA GLU A 51 -25.93 -9.52 4.43
C GLU A 51 -26.01 -8.41 3.37
N LEU A 52 -24.87 -7.99 2.79
CA LEU A 52 -24.81 -6.94 1.76
C LEU A 52 -24.81 -7.52 0.33
N LEU A 53 -24.27 -8.73 0.16
CA LEU A 53 -24.18 -9.46 -1.12
C LEU A 53 -25.52 -10.07 -1.58
N SER A 54 -26.58 -9.97 -0.77
CA SER A 54 -27.95 -10.34 -1.16
C SER A 54 -28.58 -9.36 -2.16
N CYS A 55 -27.94 -8.20 -2.38
CA CYS A 55 -28.28 -7.27 -3.44
C CYS A 55 -27.48 -7.62 -4.69
N GLU A 56 -28.18 -8.16 -5.68
CA GLU A 56 -27.72 -8.59 -7.02
C GLU A 56 -26.49 -7.82 -7.55
N LEU A 57 -25.30 -8.40 -7.43
CA LEU A 57 -24.12 -7.97 -8.19
C LEU A 57 -24.14 -8.70 -9.54
N SER A 58 -24.35 -7.95 -10.62
CA SER A 58 -24.16 -8.44 -11.99
C SER A 58 -22.73 -8.96 -12.17
N PRO A 59 -22.54 -10.13 -12.82
CA PRO A 59 -21.24 -10.81 -12.93
C PRO A 59 -20.18 -10.09 -13.79
N GLU A 60 -20.48 -8.92 -14.35
CA GLU A 60 -19.59 -8.17 -15.25
C GLU A 60 -18.78 -7.07 -14.56
N ILE A 61 -19.11 -6.71 -13.31
CA ILE A 61 -18.35 -5.72 -12.55
C ILE A 61 -17.51 -6.48 -11.55
N ASN A 62 -16.21 -6.60 -11.81
CA ASN A 62 -15.26 -7.00 -10.79
C ASN A 62 -15.34 -5.93 -9.68
N PRO A 63 -15.91 -6.22 -8.49
CA PRO A 63 -16.18 -5.18 -7.49
C PRO A 63 -14.92 -4.51 -6.95
N PHE A 64 -13.74 -4.99 -7.36
CA PHE A 64 -12.42 -4.52 -7.01
C PHE A 64 -11.74 -3.66 -8.09
N GLU A 65 -12.26 -3.59 -9.32
CA GLU A 65 -11.65 -2.80 -10.41
C GLU A 65 -11.98 -1.30 -10.33
N ALA A 66 -12.95 -0.92 -9.50
CA ALA A 66 -13.37 0.47 -9.33
C ALA A 66 -12.95 1.05 -7.97
N ILE A 67 -11.75 0.75 -7.47
CA ILE A 67 -11.16 1.56 -6.38
C ILE A 67 -10.74 2.90 -7.00
N SER A 68 -11.73 3.77 -7.21
CA SER A 68 -11.50 5.14 -7.63
C SER A 68 -10.52 5.79 -6.65
N GLN A 69 -9.43 6.33 -7.20
CA GLN A 69 -8.43 7.07 -6.46
C GLN A 69 -9.02 8.41 -6.01
N ILE A 70 -9.85 8.38 -4.97
CA ILE A 70 -10.42 9.60 -4.39
C ILE A 70 -9.28 10.36 -3.70
N PRO A 71 -8.90 11.56 -4.17
CA PRO A 71 -7.87 12.34 -3.51
C PRO A 71 -8.36 12.78 -2.13
N MET A 72 -7.48 12.75 -1.12
CA MET A 72 -7.82 13.10 0.27
C MET A 72 -8.20 14.58 0.46
N THR A 73 -7.83 15.42 -0.50
CA THR A 73 -8.08 16.85 -0.52
C THR A 73 -7.95 17.31 -1.97
N ASP A 74 -8.39 18.52 -2.29
CA ASP A 74 -8.15 19.12 -3.60
C ASP A 74 -6.98 20.13 -3.56
N HIS A 75 -6.53 20.53 -4.76
CA HIS A 75 -5.43 21.48 -4.91
C HIS A 75 -5.75 22.89 -4.43
N GLN A 76 -7.03 23.28 -4.47
CA GLN A 76 -7.46 24.61 -4.04
C GLN A 76 -7.37 24.72 -2.51
N ALA A 77 -7.86 23.72 -1.77
CA ALA A 77 -7.71 23.63 -0.32
C ALA A 77 -6.23 23.69 0.11
N ILE A 78 -5.33 22.97 -0.57
CA ILE A 78 -3.89 23.02 -0.28
C ILE A 78 -3.30 24.43 -0.51
N ARG A 79 -3.71 25.13 -1.58
CA ARG A 79 -3.26 26.50 -1.85
C ARG A 79 -3.74 27.46 -0.75
N GLU A 80 -4.98 27.34 -0.33
CA GLU A 80 -5.56 28.15 0.74
C GLU A 80 -4.85 27.93 2.08
N ILE A 81 -4.51 26.68 2.40
CA ILE A 81 -3.72 26.35 3.59
C ILE A 81 -2.32 26.98 3.53
N TYR A 82 -1.63 26.92 2.38
CA TYR A 82 -0.33 27.59 2.24
C TYR A 82 -0.45 29.12 2.34
N SER A 83 -1.51 29.70 1.78
CA SER A 83 -1.81 31.13 1.93
C SER A 83 -2.00 31.50 3.40
N ARG A 84 -2.81 30.71 4.13
CA ARG A 84 -3.05 30.89 5.57
C ARG A 84 -1.77 30.73 6.39
N LEU A 85 -0.96 29.71 6.12
CA LEU A 85 0.34 29.50 6.77
C LEU A 85 1.26 30.71 6.59
N ASN A 86 1.37 31.23 5.36
CA ASN A 86 2.17 32.42 5.08
C ASN A 86 1.65 33.65 5.83
N HIS A 87 0.33 33.81 5.92
CA HIS A 87 -0.28 34.89 6.68
C HIS A 87 0.03 34.81 8.18
N LEU A 88 -0.14 33.62 8.79
CA LEU A 88 0.16 33.38 10.20
C LEU A 88 1.64 33.60 10.52
N LEU A 89 2.54 33.17 9.62
CA LEU A 89 3.98 33.39 9.79
C LEU A 89 4.36 34.87 9.74
N ARG A 90 3.72 35.66 8.87
CA ARG A 90 3.91 37.13 8.83
C ARG A 90 3.41 37.78 10.12
N GLN A 91 2.19 37.45 10.56
CA GLN A 91 1.64 37.95 11.82
C GLN A 91 2.54 37.61 13.02
N LYS A 92 3.03 36.37 13.08
CA LYS A 92 3.97 35.94 14.11
C LYS A 92 5.27 36.76 14.06
N ALA A 93 5.83 36.97 12.87
CA ALA A 93 7.05 37.75 12.69
C ALA A 93 6.86 39.23 13.07
N GLU A 94 5.70 39.82 12.77
CA GLU A 94 5.35 41.19 13.18
C GLU A 94 5.30 41.30 14.71
N ILE A 95 4.56 40.42 15.39
CA ILE A 95 4.44 40.41 16.85
C ILE A 95 5.82 40.29 17.52
N LEU A 96 6.64 39.33 17.08
CA LEU A 96 7.98 39.11 17.63
C LEU A 96 8.96 40.24 17.26
N GLY A 97 8.70 40.96 16.17
CA GLY A 97 9.45 42.15 15.78
C GLY A 97 9.19 43.35 16.70
N PHE A 98 7.99 43.45 17.29
CA PHE A 98 7.66 44.46 18.29
C PHE A 98 8.08 44.05 19.71
N ASP A 99 7.83 42.79 20.09
CA ASP A 99 8.22 42.24 21.38
C ASP A 99 8.65 40.78 21.23
N PRO A 100 9.97 40.48 21.36
CA PRO A 100 10.49 39.12 21.25
C PRO A 100 9.93 38.14 22.29
N ASN A 101 9.37 38.63 23.40
CA ASN A 101 8.81 37.79 24.47
C ASN A 101 7.27 37.69 24.40
N ALA A 102 6.65 38.28 23.37
CA ALA A 102 5.21 38.21 23.21
C ALA A 102 4.74 36.77 22.97
N THR A 103 3.62 36.41 23.61
CA THR A 103 3.02 35.08 23.48
C THR A 103 2.42 34.88 22.09
N THR A 104 2.87 33.84 21.37
CA THR A 104 2.35 33.47 20.03
C THR A 104 1.67 32.09 20.01
N ASP A 105 1.31 31.55 21.18
CA ASP A 105 0.84 30.17 21.35
C ASP A 105 -0.35 29.81 20.46
N ALA A 106 -1.31 30.73 20.28
CA ALA A 106 -2.46 30.51 19.41
C ALA A 106 -2.04 30.37 17.93
N LEU A 107 -1.12 31.24 17.47
CA LEU A 107 -0.58 31.18 16.11
C LEU A 107 0.25 29.90 15.91
N ASP A 108 1.06 29.53 16.90
CA ASP A 108 1.87 28.32 16.86
C ASP A 108 1.04 27.04 16.83
N THR A 109 -0.06 27.03 17.58
CA THR A 109 -1.03 25.94 17.56
C THR A 109 -1.65 25.79 16.18
N GLU A 110 -2.11 26.89 15.58
CA GLU A 110 -2.72 26.87 14.24
C GLU A 110 -1.69 26.48 13.16
N ILE A 111 -0.49 27.06 13.18
CA ILE A 111 0.61 26.71 12.25
C ILE A 111 0.93 25.21 12.36
N THR A 112 1.00 24.67 13.57
CA THR A 112 1.30 23.26 13.81
C THR A 112 0.18 22.37 13.29
N ALA A 113 -1.08 22.75 13.51
CA ALA A 113 -2.24 22.02 13.01
C ALA A 113 -2.27 21.99 11.48
N LEU A 114 -2.04 23.13 10.82
CA LEU A 114 -2.02 23.22 9.36
C LEU A 114 -0.86 22.42 8.74
N LYS A 115 0.36 22.51 9.32
CA LYS A 115 1.49 21.68 8.89
C LYS A 115 1.20 20.19 9.04
N ARG A 116 0.56 19.80 10.15
CA ARG A 116 0.14 18.41 10.39
C ARG A 116 -0.85 17.95 9.32
N TYR A 117 -1.89 18.72 9.05
CA TYR A 117 -2.87 18.40 8.03
C TYR A 117 -2.22 18.21 6.65
N VAL A 118 -1.37 19.14 6.21
CA VAL A 118 -0.64 19.03 4.94
C VAL A 118 0.21 17.76 4.88
N SER A 119 0.89 17.41 5.98
CA SER A 119 1.71 16.18 6.04
C SER A 119 0.87 14.89 5.93
N GLN A 120 -0.38 14.93 6.37
CA GLN A 120 -1.32 13.81 6.30
C GLN A 120 -1.90 13.67 4.88
N CYS A 121 -2.20 14.79 4.22
CA CYS A 121 -2.78 14.80 2.88
C CYS A 121 -1.76 14.67 1.74
N LEU A 122 -0.48 14.99 1.96
CA LEU A 122 0.55 14.97 0.91
C LEU A 122 1.57 13.83 1.09
N ARG A 123 2.07 13.31 -0.02
CA ARG A 123 3.25 12.44 -0.10
C ARG A 123 4.53 13.29 -0.04
N PRO A 124 5.68 12.71 0.34
CA PRO A 124 6.98 13.32 0.09
C PRO A 124 7.10 13.71 -1.39
N GLY A 125 7.35 15.00 -1.68
CA GLY A 125 7.32 15.54 -3.04
C GLY A 125 6.03 16.28 -3.43
N GLY A 126 5.08 16.46 -2.51
CA GLY A 126 3.95 17.39 -2.67
C GLY A 126 2.75 16.85 -3.45
N LYS A 127 2.75 15.56 -3.84
CA LYS A 127 1.60 14.92 -4.48
C LYS A 127 0.51 14.62 -3.44
N ILE A 128 -0.75 14.90 -3.77
CA ILE A 128 -1.91 14.58 -2.92
C ILE A 128 -2.03 13.05 -2.76
N ARG A 129 -2.29 12.60 -1.54
CA ARG A 129 -2.59 11.19 -1.23
C ARG A 129 -4.03 10.88 -1.61
N ASN A 130 -4.29 9.63 -1.95
CA ASN A 130 -5.63 9.13 -2.18
C ASN A 130 -6.15 8.45 -0.91
N CYS A 131 -7.46 8.52 -0.66
CA CYS A 131 -8.13 7.83 0.44
C CYS A 131 -7.89 6.32 0.36
N ASN A 132 -7.94 5.76 -0.86
CA ASN A 132 -7.84 4.33 -1.10
C ASN A 132 -6.54 3.98 -1.84
N ASP A 133 -5.38 4.11 -1.16
CA ASP A 133 -4.08 3.59 -1.63
C ASP A 133 -3.94 2.07 -1.37
N GLU A 134 -5.07 1.36 -1.40
CA GLU A 134 -5.20 -0.02 -0.95
C GLU A 134 -4.41 -0.98 -1.85
N GLU A 135 -4.45 -0.79 -3.16
CA GLU A 135 -3.66 -1.54 -4.12
C GLU A 135 -2.16 -1.44 -3.84
N ARG A 136 -1.67 -0.22 -3.56
CA ARG A 136 -0.26 -0.01 -3.21
C ARG A 136 0.09 -0.70 -1.91
N ARG A 137 -0.78 -0.60 -0.89
CA ARG A 137 -0.59 -1.27 0.41
C ARG A 137 -0.60 -2.79 0.26
N ALA A 138 -1.52 -3.34 -0.53
CA ALA A 138 -1.63 -4.76 -0.84
C ALA A 138 -0.39 -5.27 -1.58
N SER A 139 0.00 -4.59 -2.66
CA SER A 139 1.24 -4.88 -3.41
C SER A 139 2.47 -4.86 -2.52
N GLN A 140 2.59 -3.85 -1.64
CA GLN A 140 3.72 -3.75 -0.73
C GLN A 140 3.71 -4.86 0.33
N ARG A 141 2.54 -5.21 0.88
CA ARG A 141 2.38 -6.30 1.85
C ARG A 141 2.83 -7.63 1.25
N ILE A 142 2.32 -7.99 0.08
CA ILE A 142 2.71 -9.23 -0.62
C ILE A 142 4.20 -9.24 -0.94
N SER A 143 4.71 -8.13 -1.50
CA SER A 143 6.14 -8.01 -1.84
C SER A 143 7.03 -8.23 -0.62
N VAL A 144 6.67 -7.66 0.54
CA VAL A 144 7.41 -7.83 1.79
C VAL A 144 7.29 -9.26 2.31
N ALA A 145 6.11 -9.88 2.25
CA ALA A 145 5.90 -11.26 2.65
C ALA A 145 6.76 -12.24 1.85
N ILE A 146 6.80 -12.10 0.53
CA ILE A 146 7.66 -12.92 -0.34
C ILE A 146 9.13 -12.67 -0.02
N LYS A 147 9.57 -11.41 0.09
CA LYS A 147 10.98 -11.10 0.42
C LYS A 147 11.41 -11.69 1.77
N ARG A 148 10.56 -11.62 2.79
CA ARG A 148 10.83 -12.23 4.11
C ARG A 148 10.97 -13.75 4.02
N LEU A 149 10.10 -14.40 3.25
CA LEU A 149 10.22 -15.83 2.98
C LEU A 149 11.56 -16.16 2.33
N LEU A 150 11.91 -15.48 1.23
CA LEU A 150 13.15 -15.75 0.50
C LEU A 150 14.38 -15.50 1.35
N GLN A 151 14.38 -14.45 2.18
CA GLN A 151 15.47 -14.18 3.12
C GLN A 151 15.62 -15.29 4.17
N LYS A 152 14.52 -15.84 4.68
CA LYS A 152 14.53 -16.96 5.63
C LYS A 152 15.01 -18.25 4.96
N ALA A 153 14.55 -18.51 3.73
CA ALA A 153 14.84 -19.71 2.97
C ALA A 153 16.22 -19.69 2.29
N GLU A 154 16.95 -18.57 2.29
CA GLU A 154 18.25 -18.45 1.61
C GLU A 154 19.27 -19.47 2.12
N ALA A 155 19.27 -19.75 3.43
CA ALA A 155 20.20 -20.69 4.05
C ALA A 155 19.82 -22.16 3.77
N ASP A 156 18.52 -22.46 3.80
CA ASP A 156 18.00 -23.83 3.72
C ASP A 156 17.77 -24.30 2.27
N HIS A 157 17.41 -23.37 1.38
CA HIS A 157 16.99 -23.65 0.00
C HIS A 157 17.54 -22.62 -1.02
N PRO A 158 18.86 -22.40 -1.10
CA PRO A 158 19.45 -21.33 -1.92
C PRO A 158 19.09 -21.43 -3.40
N GLU A 159 19.04 -22.65 -3.95
CA GLU A 159 18.70 -22.88 -5.36
C GLU A 159 17.23 -22.54 -5.67
N ALA A 160 16.30 -22.91 -4.78
CA ALA A 160 14.89 -22.57 -4.96
C ALA A 160 14.68 -21.06 -4.87
N VAL A 161 15.38 -20.38 -3.96
CA VAL A 161 15.34 -18.92 -3.85
C VAL A 161 15.86 -18.24 -5.13
N ALA A 162 16.96 -18.73 -5.70
CA ALA A 162 17.50 -18.20 -6.95
C ALA A 162 16.49 -18.35 -8.11
N ILE A 163 15.82 -19.50 -8.20
CA ILE A 163 14.76 -19.75 -9.19
C ILE A 163 13.62 -18.75 -9.03
N VAL A 164 13.12 -18.55 -7.80
CA VAL A 164 12.04 -17.58 -7.56
C VAL A 164 12.47 -16.16 -7.93
N ARG A 165 13.67 -15.74 -7.56
CA ARG A 165 14.16 -14.38 -7.88
C ARG A 165 14.26 -14.13 -9.38
N ASN A 166 14.65 -15.13 -10.16
CA ASN A 166 14.80 -15.00 -11.61
C ASN A 166 13.45 -14.99 -12.32
N ASN A 167 12.47 -15.73 -11.79
CA ASN A 167 11.21 -16.01 -12.46
C ASN A 167 10.02 -15.20 -11.91
N LEU A 168 10.17 -14.48 -10.80
CA LEU A 168 9.08 -13.72 -10.18
C LEU A 168 9.09 -12.25 -10.62
N LYS A 169 7.99 -11.80 -11.23
CA LYS A 169 7.67 -10.39 -11.42
C LYS A 169 6.78 -9.92 -10.27
N MET A 170 7.14 -8.79 -9.67
CA MET A 170 6.41 -8.15 -8.57
C MET A 170 6.00 -6.73 -8.95
N GLY A 171 4.83 -6.29 -8.51
CA GLY A 171 4.29 -4.96 -8.81
C GLY A 171 2.83 -4.86 -8.39
N LEU A 172 2.01 -4.12 -9.15
CA LEU A 172 0.55 -4.18 -9.01
C LEU A 172 0.01 -5.53 -9.52
N TYR A 173 0.68 -6.10 -10.49
CA TYR A 173 0.47 -7.46 -10.98
C TYR A 173 1.67 -8.32 -10.61
N PHE A 174 1.40 -9.51 -10.09
CA PHE A 174 2.39 -10.52 -9.77
C PHE A 174 2.29 -11.64 -10.80
N ARG A 175 3.44 -12.12 -11.26
CA ARG A 175 3.52 -13.23 -12.22
C ARG A 175 4.72 -14.08 -11.91
N TYR A 176 4.54 -15.39 -11.97
CA TYR A 176 5.64 -16.35 -11.98
C TYR A 176 5.86 -16.84 -13.41
N GLU A 177 7.05 -16.61 -13.95
CA GLU A 177 7.45 -16.98 -15.31
C GLU A 177 8.06 -18.38 -15.29
N GLU A 178 7.35 -19.38 -15.81
CA GLU A 178 7.93 -20.72 -15.99
C GLU A 178 8.67 -20.73 -17.34
N LEU A 179 10.00 -20.79 -17.29
CA LEU A 179 10.84 -20.98 -18.48
C LEU A 179 10.50 -22.35 -19.08
N ASN A 180 10.03 -22.37 -20.33
CA ASN A 180 9.85 -23.59 -21.13
C ASN A 180 11.18 -24.28 -21.41
#